data_AF-A0A933LX85-F1
#
_entry.id   AF-A0A933LX85-F1
#
_cell.length_a   1.000
_cell.length_b   1.000
_cell.length_c   1.000
_cell.angle_alpha   90.00
_cell.angle_beta   90.00
_cell.angle_gamma   90.00
#
_symmetry.space_group_name_H-M   'P 1'
#
loop_
_entity.id
_entity.type
_entity.pdbx_description
1 polymer ?
#
loop_
_entity_poly.entity_id
_entity_poly.type
_entity_poly.pdbx_seq_one_letter_code
_entity_poly.pdbx_strand_id
1 'polypeptide(L)' 'MAIGSGSGMVANILLAESLAPRALQAHYTLYRELLFGKSPFTRAQRELIAVAVSQANSCHY' A
#
# COMPACT_ATOMS: atom_id res chain seq x y z
N MET A 1 -5.69 15.48 4.67
CA MET A 1 -5.05 14.44 3.83
C MET A 1 -6.09 13.37 3.59
N ALA A 2 -6.55 13.19 2.35
CA ALA A 2 -7.59 12.21 2.03
C ALA A 2 -6.96 10.82 1.94
N ILE A 3 -7.26 9.98 2.92
CA ILE A 3 -6.87 8.56 3.02
C ILE A 3 -8.02 7.71 2.45
N GLY A 4 -8.22 7.81 1.13
CA GLY A 4 -9.22 7.03 0.40
C GLY A 4 -8.59 6.35 -0.79
N SER A 5 -9.00 5.11 -1.08
CA SER A 5 -8.72 4.48 -2.37
C SER A 5 -9.64 5.08 -3.43
N GLY A 6 -9.26 5.03 -4.71
CA GLY A 6 -10.07 5.56 -5.81
C GLY A 6 -11.44 4.89 -5.97
N SER A 7 -11.71 3.78 -5.27
CA SER A 7 -12.97 3.03 -5.34
C SER A 7 -14.03 3.48 -4.31
N GLY A 8 -13.73 4.48 -3.47
CA GLY A 8 -14.62 4.90 -2.38
C GLY A 8 -14.67 3.93 -1.20
N MET A 9 -13.96 2.79 -1.28
CA MET A 9 -13.80 1.84 -0.17
C MET A 9 -12.51 2.10 0.59
N VAL A 10 -12.52 1.86 1.90
CA VAL A 10 -11.32 1.92 2.75
C VAL A 10 -10.66 0.54 2.74
N ALA A 11 -9.36 0.49 2.43
CA ALA A 11 -8.61 -0.76 2.49
C ALA A 11 -8.50 -1.26 3.94
N ASN A 12 -8.69 -2.57 4.16
CA ASN A 12 -8.70 -3.17 5.49
C ASN A 12 -7.40 -2.92 6.28
N ILE A 13 -6.24 -2.84 5.62
CA ILE A 13 -4.97 -2.49 6.26
C ILE A 13 -5.01 -1.08 6.89
N LEU A 14 -5.68 -0.11 6.26
CA LEU A 14 -5.85 1.24 6.82
C LEU A 14 -6.84 1.24 8.00
N LEU A 15 -7.84 0.34 7.99
CA LEU A 15 -8.72 0.15 9.14
C LEU A 15 -7.96 -0.46 10.32
N ALA A 16 -7.10 -1.45 10.08
CA ALA A 16 -6.28 -2.07 11.12
C ALA A 16 -5.33 -1.05 11.78
N GLU A 17 -4.75 -0.13 11.00
CA GLU A 17 -3.86 0.91 11.51
C GLU A 17 -4.58 2.13 12.08
N SER A 18 -5.92 2.21 11.96
CA SER A 18 -6.70 3.39 12.34
C SER A 18 -6.58 3.77 13.83
N LEU A 19 -6.34 2.78 14.70
CA LEU A 19 -6.13 3.00 16.13
C LEU A 19 -4.77 3.66 16.45
N ALA A 20 -3.84 3.69 15.49
CA ALA A 20 -2.53 4.30 15.63
C ALA A 20 -2.27 5.31 14.48
N PRO A 21 -2.86 6.52 14.52
CA PRO A 21 -2.84 7.47 13.40
C PRO A 21 -1.45 7.82 12.85
N ARG A 22 -0.44 7.89 13.73
CA ARG A 22 0.95 8.14 13.30
C ARG A 22 1.53 6.97 12.50
N ALA A 23 1.22 5.73 12.89
CA ALA A 23 1.65 4.53 12.18
C ALA A 23 0.96 4.43 10.82
N LEU A 24 -0.36 4.63 10.79
CA LEU A 24 -1.15 4.69 9.56
C LEU A 24 -0.56 5.70 8.58
N GLN A 25 -0.29 6.92 9.05
CA GLN A 25 0.26 7.97 8.19
C GLN A 25 1.64 7.61 7.66
N ALA A 26 2.52 7.04 8.49
CA ALA A 26 3.85 6.60 8.08
C ALA A 26 3.77 5.49 7.00
N HIS A 27 2.95 4.46 7.24
CA HIS A 27 2.75 3.37 6.28
C HIS A 27 2.14 3.89 4.97
N TYR A 28 1.06 4.67 5.03
CA TYR A 28 0.41 5.21 3.83
C TYR A 28 1.34 6.10 3.00
N THR A 29 2.20 6.89 3.66
CA THR A 29 3.19 7.73 2.98
C THR A 29 4.20 6.87 2.23
N LEU A 30 4.76 5.85 2.90
CA LEU A 30 5.69 4.91 2.28
C LEU A 30 5.04 4.16 1.11
N TYR A 31 3.84 3.60 1.31
CA TYR A 31 3.09 2.89 0.29
C TYR A 31 2.86 3.73 -0.96
N ARG A 32 2.47 5.01 -0.79
CA ARG A 32 2.26 5.93 -1.91
C ARG A 32 3.54 6.23 -2.65
N GLU A 33 4.63 6.49 -1.94
CA GLU A 33 5.91 6.79 -2.56
C GLU A 33 6.40 5.60 -3.38
N LEU A 34 6.32 4.39 -2.82
CA LEU A 34 6.74 3.18 -3.51
C LEU A 34 5.88 2.90 -4.75
N LEU A 35 4.54 2.87 -4.63
CA LEU A 35 3.69 2.44 -5.74
C LEU A 35 3.36 3.53 -6.77
N PHE A 36 3.30 4.80 -6.37
CA PHE A 36 2.83 5.90 -7.22
C PHE A 36 3.85 7.02 -7.40
N GLY A 37 4.95 7.03 -6.64
CA GLY A 37 6.03 7.98 -6.77
C GLY A 37 6.82 7.82 -8.08
N LYS A 38 7.74 8.76 -8.31
CA LYS A 38 8.63 8.72 -9.48
C LYS A 38 9.60 7.56 -9.34
N SER A 39 9.69 6.73 -10.36
CA SER A 39 10.49 5.51 -10.31
C SER A 39 10.88 5.08 -11.73
N PRO A 40 12.03 4.40 -11.92
CA PRO A 40 12.39 3.77 -13.20
C PRO A 40 11.50 2.56 -13.53
N PHE A 41 10.75 2.03 -12.57
CA PHE A 41 9.81 0.95 -12.80
C PHE A 41 8.43 1.49 -13.18
N THR A 42 7.69 0.73 -13.97
CA THR A 42 6.26 0.96 -14.17
C THR A 42 5.48 0.54 -12.93
N ARG A 43 4.23 1.02 -12.80
CA ARG A 43 3.34 0.59 -11.72
C ARG A 43 3.12 -0.94 -11.74
N ALA A 44 2.91 -1.51 -12.93
CA ALA A 44 2.73 -2.94 -13.10
C ALA A 44 3.97 -3.74 -12.65
N GLN A 45 5.18 -3.26 -12.93
CA GLN A 45 6.41 -3.92 -12.46
C GLN A 45 6.53 -3.89 -10.93
N ARG A 46 6.13 -2.79 -10.29
CA ARG A 46 6.14 -2.71 -8.83
C ARG A 46 5.09 -3.63 -8.19
N GLU A 47 3.90 -3.69 -8.77
CA GLU A 47 2.86 -4.62 -8.34
C GLU A 47 3.29 -6.08 -8.56
N LEU A 48 4.02 -6.40 -9.64
CA LEU A 48 4.60 -7.72 -9.86
C LEU A 48 5.58 -8.11 -8.75
N ILE A 49 6.46 -7.20 -8.33
CA ILE A 49 7.37 -7.43 -7.20
C ILE A 49 6.55 -7.69 -5.92
N ALA A 50 5.53 -6.88 -5.66
CA ALA A 50 4.67 -7.07 -4.48
C ALA A 50 4.00 -8.46 -4.48
N VAL A 51 3.42 -8.89 -5.61
CA VAL A 51 2.78 -10.21 -5.73
C VAL A 51 3.80 -11.35 -5.56
N ALA A 52 4.98 -11.25 -6.17
CA ALA A 52 6.03 -12.25 -6.03
C ALA A 52 6.50 -12.40 -4.57
N VAL A 53 6.68 -11.28 -3.86
CA VAL A 53 7.04 -11.28 -2.43
C VAL A 53 5.92 -11.84 -1.56
N SER A 54 4.65 -11.46 -1.83
CA SER A 54 3.50 -12.01 -1.11
C SER A 54 3.38 -13.52 -1.30
N GLN A 55 3.56 -14.02 -2.53
CA GLN A 55 3.56 -15.45 -2.81
C GLN A 55 4.69 -16.18 -2.06
N ALA A 56 5.91 -15.65 -2.12
CA ALA A 56 7.06 -16.23 -1.42
C ALA A 56 6.84 -16.31 0.11
N ASN A 57 6.07 -15.39 0.67
CA ASN A 57 5.73 -15.35 2.09
C ASN A 57 4.39 -16.01 2.44
N SER A 58 3.69 -16.61 1.48
CA SER A 58 2.31 -17.12 1.67
C SER A 58 1.36 -16.07 2.29
N CYS A 59 1.54 -14.80 1.95
CA CYS A 59 0.69 -13.70 2.41
C CYS A 59 -0.62 -13.70 1.61
N HIS A 60 -1.73 -14.02 2.28
CA HIS A 60 -3.04 -14.16 1.62
C HIS A 60 -3.77 -12.83 1.38
N TYR A 61 -3.54 -11.86 2.26
CA TYR A 61 -4.08 -10.50 2.12
C TYR A 61 -3.44 -9.79 0.92
#